data_AF-A0A1Y1HQK1-F1
#
_entry.id   AF-A0A1Y1HQK1-F1
#
_cell.length_a   1.000
_cell.length_b   1.000
_cell.length_c   1.000
_cell.angle_alpha   90.00
_cell.angle_beta   90.00
_cell.angle_gamma   90.00
#
_symmetry.space_group_name_H-M   'P 1'
#
loop_
_entity.id
_entity.type
_entity.pdbx_description
1 polymer ?
#
loop_
_entity_poly.entity_id
_entity_poly.type
_entity_poly.pdbx_seq_one_letter_code
_entity_poly.pdbx_strand_id
1 'polypeptide(L)'
;MDKLAPGDVVPLSSISGGNIAGGQEALARAFKSNLCRFWAQHKHGFCSMWEGLSRKEKGTFLRNCYENIPENSKDVGRHGKPLVDELLLSPEMNIQDLVSDGTGSLTCLFENWCNSDLKDDISHARAMVNSLMNRGKLPRQRPRQYTMLVDLDDEIKVGGFIECHQQMALDKFQQFEAMGVALQRDVYDLAQTRVNKLLSSLALWADLYRTKILRLDNFFVSSPCVGCANCRRPDSRNGSELRGCPGCVNRTVRLYCSKECQRAHYATHVRECKRRVEAANIGKADACQVCGDPESEEGGPLRRCGGCNNEQVKYCGTECQKAAWQAGHKKDCKRG
;
A
#
# COMPACT_ATOMS: atom_id res chain seq x y z
N MET A 1 0.58 -7.60 19.41
CA MET A 1 1.12 -7.04 18.15
C MET A 1 1.78 -5.71 18.49
N ASP A 2 3.09 -5.60 18.26
CA ASP A 2 3.80 -4.33 18.50
C ASP A 2 3.34 -3.27 17.50
N LYS A 3 3.06 -2.05 17.99
CA LYS A 3 2.67 -0.91 17.15
C LYS A 3 3.78 -0.59 16.15
N LEU A 4 3.43 -0.33 14.89
CA LEU A 4 4.37 0.24 13.92
C LEU A 4 4.87 1.60 14.44
N ALA A 5 6.15 1.89 14.23
CA ALA A 5 6.65 3.25 14.42
C ALA A 5 5.89 4.18 13.44
N PRO A 6 5.27 5.28 13.89
CA PRO A 6 4.43 6.16 13.06
C PRO A 6 5.10 6.83 11.85
N GLY A 7 6.39 6.55 11.58
CA GLY A 7 7.21 7.28 10.60
C GLY A 7 7.35 6.67 9.21
N ASP A 8 6.90 5.42 8.99
CA ASP A 8 7.23 4.68 7.75
C ASP A 8 6.06 4.54 6.76
N VAL A 9 4.85 4.98 7.11
CA VAL A 9 3.68 4.95 6.21
C VAL A 9 3.53 6.31 5.55
N VAL A 10 3.72 6.37 4.23
CA VAL A 10 3.46 7.59 3.45
C VAL A 10 1.98 7.93 3.59
N PRO A 11 1.61 9.14 4.08
CA PRO A 11 0.21 9.52 4.19
C PRO A 11 -0.44 9.46 2.81
N LEU A 12 -1.58 8.76 2.69
CA LEU A 12 -2.37 8.65 1.45
C LEU A 12 -2.67 10.03 0.82
N SER A 13 -2.82 11.06 1.66
CA SER A 13 -3.01 12.46 1.23
C SER A 13 -1.86 13.02 0.40
N SER A 14 -0.67 12.43 0.46
CA SER A 14 0.54 12.85 -0.27
C SER A 14 0.59 12.35 -1.72
N ILE A 15 -0.30 11.43 -2.11
CA ILE A 15 -0.30 10.78 -3.43
C ILE A 15 -1.00 11.65 -4.50
N SER A 16 -1.64 12.75 -4.11
CA SER A 16 -2.56 13.53 -4.96
C SER A 16 -1.91 14.60 -5.88
N GLY A 17 -0.58 14.73 -5.92
CA GLY A 17 0.07 15.93 -6.49
C GLY A 17 0.61 15.85 -7.94
N GLY A 18 0.64 14.68 -8.59
CA GLY A 18 1.29 14.52 -9.90
C GLY A 18 0.33 14.66 -11.08
N ASN A 19 0.42 15.77 -11.82
CA ASN A 19 -0.36 16.08 -13.03
C ASN A 19 0.05 15.24 -14.26
N ILE A 20 0.05 13.91 -14.14
CA ILE A 20 0.29 13.02 -15.29
C ILE A 20 -1.08 12.52 -15.74
N ALA A 21 -1.61 13.07 -16.84
CA ALA A 21 -2.77 12.51 -17.52
C ALA A 21 -2.50 11.02 -17.84
N GLY A 22 -3.40 10.13 -17.42
CA GLY A 22 -3.22 8.67 -17.45
C GLY A 22 -2.54 8.05 -16.22
N GLY A 23 -2.00 8.87 -15.30
CA GLY A 23 -1.30 8.40 -14.11
C GLY A 23 -2.20 7.67 -13.11
N GLN A 24 -3.44 8.14 -12.89
CA GLN A 24 -4.37 7.53 -11.93
C GLN A 24 -4.89 6.17 -12.37
N GLU A 25 -5.12 5.97 -13.67
CA GLU A 25 -5.60 4.69 -14.17
C GLU A 25 -4.47 3.66 -14.24
N ALA A 26 -3.26 4.09 -14.64
CA ALA A 26 -2.07 3.26 -14.54
C ALA A 26 -1.79 2.85 -13.09
N LEU A 27 -1.99 3.76 -12.14
CA LEU A 27 -1.89 3.48 -10.71
C LEU A 27 -2.92 2.44 -10.26
N ALA A 28 -4.19 2.60 -10.64
CA ALA A 28 -5.25 1.63 -10.34
C ALA A 28 -4.96 0.25 -10.93
N ARG A 29 -4.52 0.17 -12.21
CA ARG A 29 -4.08 -1.08 -12.85
C ARG A 29 -2.93 -1.74 -12.09
N ALA A 30 -1.92 -0.96 -11.70
CA ALA A 30 -0.77 -1.46 -10.96
C ALA A 30 -1.18 -2.03 -9.58
N PHE A 31 -2.07 -1.33 -8.85
CA PHE A 31 -2.59 -1.86 -7.59
C PHE A 31 -3.39 -3.14 -7.81
N LYS A 32 -4.32 -3.15 -8.77
CA LYS A 32 -5.18 -4.31 -9.02
C LYS A 32 -4.34 -5.54 -9.38
N SER A 33 -3.38 -5.39 -10.28
CA SER A 33 -2.44 -6.47 -10.63
C SER A 33 -1.69 -7.00 -9.40
N ASN A 34 -1.14 -6.11 -8.58
CA ASN A 34 -0.45 -6.50 -7.34
C ASN A 34 -1.38 -7.20 -6.34
N LEU A 35 -2.61 -6.72 -6.19
CA LEU A 35 -3.63 -7.29 -5.30
C LEU A 35 -4.07 -8.67 -5.76
N CYS A 36 -4.42 -8.85 -7.04
CA CYS A 36 -4.78 -10.15 -7.60
C CYS A 36 -3.69 -11.18 -7.37
N ARG A 37 -2.41 -10.81 -7.56
CA ARG A 37 -1.28 -11.70 -7.29
C ARG A 37 -1.13 -12.03 -5.81
N PHE A 38 -1.23 -11.03 -4.93
CA PHE A 38 -1.23 -11.25 -3.49
C PHE A 38 -2.33 -12.23 -3.09
N TRP A 39 -3.54 -12.00 -3.59
CA TRP A 39 -4.71 -12.80 -3.27
C TRP A 39 -4.57 -14.23 -3.78
N ALA A 40 -4.14 -14.43 -5.03
CA ALA A 40 -3.88 -15.75 -5.58
C ALA A 40 -2.86 -16.56 -4.76
N GLN A 41 -1.85 -15.91 -4.19
CA GLN A 41 -0.79 -16.57 -3.40
C GLN A 41 -1.17 -16.79 -1.93
N HIS A 42 -1.96 -15.89 -1.35
CA HIS A 42 -2.13 -15.80 0.10
C HIS A 42 -3.58 -15.87 0.58
N LYS A 43 -4.57 -16.00 -0.30
CA LYS A 43 -6.01 -16.04 0.05
C LYS A 43 -6.32 -16.95 1.23
N HIS A 44 -5.94 -18.23 1.16
CA HIS A 44 -6.24 -19.18 2.23
C HIS A 44 -5.62 -18.78 3.58
N GLY A 45 -4.34 -18.44 3.59
CA GLY A 45 -3.64 -18.03 4.83
C GLY A 45 -4.15 -16.69 5.38
N PHE A 46 -4.55 -15.77 4.51
CA PHE A 46 -5.13 -14.49 4.92
C PHE A 46 -6.53 -14.66 5.50
N CYS A 47 -7.41 -15.43 4.84
CA CYS A 47 -8.76 -15.72 5.34
C CYS A 47 -8.72 -16.46 6.68
N SER A 48 -7.90 -17.50 6.80
CA SER A 48 -7.74 -18.26 8.05
C SER A 48 -7.24 -17.38 9.19
N MET A 49 -6.26 -16.50 8.93
CA MET A 49 -5.81 -15.50 9.91
C MET A 49 -6.97 -14.57 10.31
N TRP A 50 -7.68 -14.01 9.32
CA TRP A 50 -8.74 -13.04 9.55
C TRP A 50 -9.92 -13.62 10.35
N GLU A 51 -10.35 -14.83 10.01
CA GLU A 51 -11.43 -15.56 10.71
C GLU A 51 -11.05 -15.92 12.15
N GLY A 52 -9.75 -16.19 12.40
CA GLY A 52 -9.23 -16.48 13.74
C GLY A 52 -9.14 -15.25 14.66
N LEU A 53 -9.22 -14.03 14.13
CA LEU A 53 -9.19 -12.81 14.93
C LEU A 53 -10.55 -12.49 15.54
N SER A 54 -10.55 -12.09 16.82
CA SER A 54 -11.74 -11.47 17.42
C SER A 54 -12.08 -10.15 16.72
N ARG A 55 -13.35 -9.69 16.83
CA ARG A 55 -13.80 -8.41 16.25
C ARG A 55 -12.91 -7.22 16.67
N LYS A 56 -12.43 -7.21 17.92
CA LYS A 56 -11.54 -6.17 18.44
C LYS A 56 -10.15 -6.23 17.80
N GLU A 57 -9.61 -7.42 17.59
CA GLU A 57 -8.32 -7.61 16.92
C GLU A 57 -8.39 -7.26 15.44
N LYS A 58 -9.47 -7.65 14.74
CA LYS A 58 -9.76 -7.21 13.37
C LYS A 58 -9.75 -5.68 13.27
N GLY A 59 -10.46 -4.99 14.17
CA GLY A 59 -10.46 -3.52 14.20
C GLY A 59 -9.08 -2.90 14.47
N THR A 60 -8.29 -3.52 15.36
CA THR A 60 -6.91 -3.09 15.64
C THR A 60 -6.00 -3.27 14.42
N PHE A 61 -6.13 -4.40 13.71
CA PHE A 61 -5.41 -4.68 12.48
C PHE A 61 -5.68 -3.60 11.42
N LEU A 62 -6.95 -3.23 11.21
CA LEU A 62 -7.34 -2.20 10.23
C LEU A 62 -6.74 -0.83 10.57
N ARG A 63 -6.80 -0.42 11.85
CA ARG A 63 -6.28 0.88 12.33
C ARG A 63 -4.77 1.00 12.29
N ASN A 64 -4.03 -0.11 12.35
CA ASN A 64 -2.58 -0.09 12.21
C ASN A 64 -2.12 0.41 10.83
N CYS A 65 -2.97 0.28 9.80
CA CYS A 65 -2.71 0.83 8.47
C CYS A 65 -3.39 2.19 8.25
N TYR A 66 -4.60 2.36 8.81
CA TYR A 66 -5.41 3.55 8.59
C TYR A 66 -6.00 4.05 9.92
N GLU A 67 -5.26 4.92 10.61
CA GLU A 67 -5.57 5.37 11.98
C GLU A 67 -6.97 5.99 12.10
N ASN A 68 -7.40 6.70 11.06
CA ASN A 68 -8.66 7.44 11.03
C ASN A 68 -9.76 6.74 10.22
N ILE A 69 -9.73 5.40 10.16
CA ILE A 69 -10.83 4.63 9.56
C ILE A 69 -12.13 4.87 10.35
N PRO A 70 -13.25 5.22 9.67
CA PRO A 70 -14.55 5.36 10.31
C PRO A 70 -15.00 4.08 11.02
N GLU A 71 -15.68 4.19 12.16
CA GLU A 71 -16.23 3.02 12.86
C GLU A 71 -17.45 2.46 12.13
N ASN A 72 -18.29 3.34 11.60
CA ASN A 72 -19.48 2.99 10.83
C ASN A 72 -19.73 4.00 9.69
N SER A 73 -20.61 3.63 8.75
CA SER A 73 -20.95 4.44 7.58
C SER A 73 -21.69 5.76 7.87
N LYS A 74 -22.16 5.96 9.11
CA LYS A 74 -22.85 7.18 9.57
C LYS A 74 -21.94 8.11 10.37
N ASP A 75 -20.68 7.76 10.61
CA ASP A 75 -19.80 8.56 11.44
C ASP A 75 -19.55 9.95 10.85
N VAL A 76 -19.76 10.97 11.68
CA VAL A 76 -19.47 12.36 11.36
C VAL A 76 -18.11 12.71 11.97
N GLY A 77 -17.26 13.45 11.26
CA GLY A 77 -15.90 13.78 11.72
C GLY A 77 -15.86 14.50 13.09
N ARG A 78 -14.74 14.34 13.81
CA ARG A 78 -14.50 14.83 15.20
C ARG A 78 -14.77 16.32 15.46
N HIS A 79 -14.96 17.15 14.43
CA HIS A 79 -15.18 18.59 14.55
C HIS A 79 -16.53 19.07 14.01
N GLY A 80 -17.51 18.17 13.81
CA GLY A 80 -18.81 18.52 13.22
C GLY A 80 -18.72 18.92 11.73
N LYS A 81 -17.51 19.09 11.18
CA LYS A 81 -17.25 19.04 9.74
C LYS A 81 -17.36 17.59 9.33
N PRO A 82 -18.28 17.25 8.43
CA PRO A 82 -18.46 15.86 8.12
C PRO A 82 -17.26 15.39 7.30
N LEU A 83 -16.86 14.13 7.49
CA LEU A 83 -15.98 13.40 6.58
C LEU A 83 -16.72 13.13 5.24
N VAL A 84 -17.59 14.08 4.80
CA VAL A 84 -18.75 13.84 3.94
C VAL A 84 -18.30 13.13 2.68
N ASP A 85 -17.38 13.75 1.96
CA ASP A 85 -17.11 13.33 0.60
C ASP A 85 -16.38 11.99 0.60
N GLU A 86 -15.43 11.80 1.51
CA GLU A 86 -14.69 10.56 1.63
C GLU A 86 -15.54 9.36 2.05
N LEU A 87 -16.46 9.54 3.01
CA LEU A 87 -17.38 8.50 3.44
C LEU A 87 -18.45 8.21 2.39
N LEU A 88 -18.95 9.25 1.71
CA LEU A 88 -19.88 9.07 0.60
C LEU A 88 -19.24 8.35 -0.58
N LEU A 89 -17.95 8.60 -0.83
CA LEU A 89 -17.19 7.95 -1.90
C LEU A 89 -16.70 6.56 -1.54
N SER A 90 -16.70 6.14 -0.27
CA SER A 90 -16.30 4.79 0.14
C SER A 90 -17.08 4.33 1.38
N PRO A 91 -18.42 4.17 1.28
CA PRO A 91 -19.24 3.79 2.43
C PRO A 91 -18.84 2.43 3.01
N GLU A 92 -18.30 1.53 2.20
CA GLU A 92 -17.82 0.20 2.61
C GLU A 92 -16.53 0.24 3.45
N MET A 93 -15.82 1.38 3.48
CA MET A 93 -14.54 1.52 4.17
C MET A 93 -14.73 1.97 5.63
N ASN A 94 -15.43 1.16 6.41
CA ASN A 94 -15.64 1.38 7.84
C ASN A 94 -15.39 0.10 8.64
N ILE A 95 -15.02 0.23 9.91
CA ILE A 95 -14.69 -0.90 10.78
C ILE A 95 -15.87 -1.88 10.88
N GLN A 96 -17.09 -1.38 11.10
CA GLN A 96 -18.27 -2.21 11.30
C GLN A 96 -18.50 -3.19 10.15
N ASP A 97 -18.42 -2.72 8.91
CA ASP A 97 -18.64 -3.56 7.73
C ASP A 97 -17.44 -4.49 7.49
N LEU A 98 -16.21 -3.98 7.55
CA LEU A 98 -15.00 -4.75 7.25
C LEU A 98 -14.76 -5.90 8.24
N VAL A 99 -15.12 -5.73 9.52
CA VAL A 99 -15.00 -6.79 10.54
C VAL A 99 -16.19 -7.74 10.59
N SER A 100 -17.23 -7.49 9.81
CA SER A 100 -18.39 -8.38 9.71
C SER A 100 -18.01 -9.70 9.04
N ASP A 101 -18.92 -10.67 9.07
CA ASP A 101 -18.80 -11.94 8.35
C ASP A 101 -19.68 -11.96 7.08
N GLY A 102 -20.21 -10.79 6.69
CA GLY A 102 -21.08 -10.62 5.53
C GLY A 102 -20.36 -10.21 4.25
N THR A 103 -21.12 -9.79 3.26
CA THR A 103 -20.62 -9.32 1.95
C THR A 103 -19.76 -8.05 2.04
N GLY A 104 -19.87 -7.29 3.13
CA GLY A 104 -19.04 -6.12 3.43
C GLY A 104 -17.73 -6.44 4.18
N SER A 105 -17.49 -7.71 4.51
CA SER A 105 -16.26 -8.11 5.20
C SER A 105 -15.01 -7.82 4.37
N LEU A 106 -13.87 -7.66 5.04
CA LEU A 106 -12.59 -7.39 4.38
C LEU A 106 -12.24 -8.46 3.34
N THR A 107 -12.46 -9.74 3.65
CA THR A 107 -12.15 -10.87 2.75
C THR A 107 -13.07 -10.87 1.54
N CYS A 108 -14.37 -10.60 1.71
CA CYS A 108 -15.29 -10.41 0.58
C CYS A 108 -14.88 -9.22 -0.30
N LEU A 109 -14.41 -8.13 0.30
CA LEU A 109 -13.94 -6.97 -0.45
C LEU A 109 -12.69 -7.32 -1.30
N PHE A 110 -11.71 -8.02 -0.74
CA PHE A 110 -10.56 -8.54 -1.50
C PHE A 110 -11.00 -9.43 -2.66
N GLU A 111 -11.89 -10.40 -2.39
CA GLU A 111 -12.39 -11.33 -3.40
C GLU A 111 -13.07 -10.60 -4.56
N ASN A 112 -13.99 -9.69 -4.25
CA ASN A 112 -14.73 -8.94 -5.25
C ASN A 112 -13.80 -8.12 -6.14
N TRP A 113 -12.86 -7.37 -5.55
CA TRP A 113 -11.91 -6.55 -6.31
C TRP A 113 -10.91 -7.37 -7.12
N CYS A 114 -10.55 -8.58 -6.67
CA CYS A 114 -9.63 -9.45 -7.41
C CYS A 114 -10.32 -10.20 -8.56
N ASN A 115 -11.64 -10.37 -8.50
CA ASN A 115 -12.43 -11.12 -9.49
C ASN A 115 -13.20 -10.23 -10.49
N SER A 116 -13.34 -8.92 -10.23
CA SER A 116 -13.97 -7.98 -11.16
C SER A 116 -12.99 -7.51 -12.24
N ASP A 117 -13.51 -6.95 -13.35
CA ASP A 117 -12.70 -6.17 -14.29
C ASP A 117 -12.51 -4.73 -13.79
N LEU A 118 -11.34 -4.11 -14.01
CA LEU A 118 -11.09 -2.72 -13.56
C LEU A 118 -12.01 -1.73 -14.27
N LYS A 119 -12.34 -1.96 -15.54
CA LYS A 119 -13.26 -1.14 -16.34
C LYS A 119 -14.66 -1.15 -15.72
N ASP A 120 -15.09 -2.29 -15.19
CA ASP A 120 -16.37 -2.43 -14.49
C ASP A 120 -16.36 -1.69 -13.15
N ASP A 121 -15.28 -1.82 -12.36
CA ASP A 121 -15.13 -1.11 -11.09
C ASP A 121 -15.14 0.42 -11.28
N ILE A 122 -14.43 0.92 -12.29
CA ILE A 122 -14.39 2.34 -12.64
C ILE A 122 -15.77 2.80 -13.11
N SER A 123 -16.45 2.01 -13.94
CA SER A 123 -17.80 2.33 -14.42
C SER A 123 -18.82 2.38 -13.28
N HIS A 124 -18.74 1.42 -12.34
CA HIS A 124 -19.55 1.43 -11.13
C HIS A 124 -19.27 2.66 -10.27
N ALA A 125 -18.00 3.01 -10.06
CA ALA A 125 -17.62 4.21 -9.31
C ALA A 125 -18.17 5.50 -9.96
N ARG A 126 -18.11 5.62 -11.29
CA ARG A 126 -18.70 6.75 -12.04
C ARG A 126 -20.21 6.84 -11.84
N ALA A 127 -20.93 5.72 -11.97
CA ALA A 127 -22.38 5.66 -11.75
C ALA A 127 -22.76 6.11 -10.32
N MET A 128 -21.99 5.65 -9.33
CA MET A 128 -22.19 6.04 -7.93
C MET A 128 -21.98 7.55 -7.72
N VAL A 129 -20.88 8.11 -8.23
CA VAL A 129 -20.58 9.55 -8.13
C VAL A 129 -21.66 10.39 -8.80
N ASN A 130 -22.09 10.01 -10.01
CA ASN A 130 -23.19 10.68 -10.71
C ASN A 130 -24.48 10.67 -9.89
N SER A 131 -24.84 9.52 -9.30
CA SER A 131 -26.03 9.41 -8.44
C SER A 131 -25.92 10.33 -7.21
N LEU A 132 -24.74 10.40 -6.57
CA LEU A 132 -24.52 11.28 -5.42
C LEU A 132 -24.61 12.76 -5.79
N MET A 133 -24.04 13.16 -6.93
CA MET A 133 -24.13 14.52 -7.46
C MET A 133 -25.56 14.91 -7.82
N ASN A 134 -26.30 14.02 -8.49
CA ASN A 134 -27.70 14.28 -8.87
C ASN A 134 -28.63 14.41 -7.66
N ARG A 135 -28.28 13.78 -6.53
CA ARG A 135 -28.98 13.94 -5.24
C ARG A 135 -28.49 15.14 -4.42
N GLY A 136 -27.57 15.95 -4.95
CA GLY A 136 -26.99 17.10 -4.25
C GLY A 136 -26.14 16.71 -3.04
N LYS A 137 -25.61 15.48 -2.99
CA LYS A 137 -24.77 14.99 -1.88
C LYS A 137 -23.29 15.29 -2.07
N LEU A 138 -22.85 15.45 -3.32
CA LEU A 138 -21.52 15.91 -3.68
C LEU A 138 -21.63 17.21 -4.49
N PRO A 139 -20.84 18.26 -4.18
CA PRO A 139 -20.88 19.50 -4.94
C PRO A 139 -20.27 19.32 -6.32
N ARG A 140 -20.84 20.00 -7.32
CA ARG A 140 -20.20 20.19 -8.62
C ARG A 140 -19.27 21.39 -8.51
N GLN A 141 -17.97 21.17 -8.72
CA GLN A 141 -16.94 22.20 -8.63
C GLN A 141 -16.58 22.76 -10.02
N ARG A 142 -16.67 21.93 -11.06
CA ARG A 142 -16.21 22.24 -12.42
C ARG A 142 -17.25 21.82 -13.47
N PRO A 143 -18.46 22.41 -13.44
CA PRO A 143 -19.57 21.99 -14.32
C PRO A 143 -19.31 22.21 -15.82
N ARG A 144 -18.24 22.92 -16.18
CA ARG A 144 -17.85 23.25 -17.57
C ARG A 144 -16.60 22.53 -18.04
N GLN A 145 -16.00 21.67 -17.22
CA GLN A 145 -14.80 20.92 -17.60
C GLN A 145 -15.15 19.47 -17.87
N TYR A 146 -14.66 18.96 -18.99
CA TYR A 146 -14.87 17.61 -19.44
C TYR A 146 -13.54 16.90 -19.66
N THR A 147 -13.56 15.58 -19.51
CA THR A 147 -12.47 14.67 -19.79
C THR A 147 -12.89 13.80 -20.96
N MET A 148 -12.12 13.82 -22.03
CA MET A 148 -12.37 12.93 -23.18
C MET A 148 -11.90 11.52 -22.85
N LEU A 149 -12.73 10.54 -23.20
CA LEU A 149 -12.40 9.12 -23.14
C LEU A 149 -12.23 8.62 -24.58
N VAL A 150 -11.05 8.09 -24.89
CA VAL A 150 -10.74 7.52 -26.20
C VAL A 150 -10.61 6.02 -26.03
N ASP A 151 -11.53 5.26 -26.60
CA ASP A 151 -11.39 3.80 -26.65
C ASP A 151 -10.42 3.45 -27.79
N LEU A 152 -9.25 2.90 -27.45
CA LEU A 152 -8.24 2.44 -28.40
C LEU A 152 -7.91 0.99 -28.07
N ASP A 153 -8.32 0.07 -28.94
CA ASP A 153 -7.99 -1.36 -28.82
C ASP A 153 -8.42 -1.97 -27.46
N ASP A 154 -9.68 -1.72 -27.07
CA ASP A 154 -10.26 -2.11 -25.77
C ASP A 154 -9.66 -1.42 -24.53
N GLU A 155 -8.69 -0.52 -24.72
CA GLU A 155 -8.17 0.35 -23.66
C GLU A 155 -8.81 1.74 -23.72
N ILE A 156 -9.53 2.10 -22.65
CA ILE A 156 -9.97 3.49 -22.47
C ILE A 156 -8.74 4.34 -22.11
N LYS A 157 -8.32 5.22 -23.02
CA LYS A 157 -7.30 6.24 -22.75
C LYS A 157 -7.97 7.55 -22.41
N VAL A 158 -7.46 8.16 -21.34
CA VAL A 158 -7.90 9.48 -20.90
C VAL A 158 -7.19 10.53 -21.73
N GLY A 159 -7.97 11.27 -22.52
CA GLY A 159 -7.50 12.38 -23.33
C GLY A 159 -7.23 13.64 -22.50
N GLY A 160 -7.10 14.76 -23.21
CA GLY A 160 -6.95 16.08 -22.57
C GLY A 160 -8.21 16.52 -21.83
N PHE A 161 -8.03 17.42 -20.87
CA PHE A 161 -9.12 18.15 -20.23
C PHE A 161 -9.56 19.31 -21.12
N ILE A 162 -10.87 19.48 -21.29
CA ILE A 162 -11.44 20.52 -22.13
C ILE A 162 -12.37 21.37 -21.28
N GLU A 163 -12.11 22.68 -21.26
CA GLU A 163 -13.00 23.65 -20.63
C GLU A 163 -13.92 24.28 -21.68
N CYS A 164 -15.22 24.25 -21.42
CA CYS A 164 -16.25 24.67 -22.36
C CYS A 164 -16.91 25.95 -21.89
N HIS A 165 -16.65 27.07 -22.57
CA HIS A 165 -17.25 28.36 -22.24
C HIS A 165 -18.49 28.68 -23.08
N GLN A 166 -18.65 28.06 -24.26
CA GLN A 166 -19.76 28.30 -25.18
C GLN A 166 -20.89 27.29 -24.94
N GLN A 167 -22.15 27.75 -24.92
CA GLN A 167 -23.32 26.88 -24.70
C GLN A 167 -23.41 25.76 -25.74
N MET A 168 -23.20 26.07 -27.01
CA MET A 168 -23.19 25.08 -28.09
C MET A 168 -22.15 23.97 -27.87
N ALA A 169 -20.98 24.31 -27.31
CA ALA A 169 -19.98 23.32 -26.95
C ALA A 169 -20.46 22.47 -25.77
N LEU A 170 -21.05 23.06 -24.74
CA LEU A 170 -21.62 22.33 -23.60
C LEU A 170 -22.68 21.31 -24.06
N ASP A 171 -23.59 21.71 -24.94
CA ASP A 171 -24.63 20.82 -25.47
C ASP A 171 -24.01 19.64 -26.24
N LYS A 172 -22.91 19.87 -26.96
CA LYS A 172 -22.16 18.80 -27.64
C LYS A 172 -21.43 17.88 -26.67
N PHE A 173 -20.84 18.41 -25.60
CA PHE A 173 -20.20 17.57 -24.58
C PHE A 173 -21.21 16.74 -23.79
N GLN A 174 -22.43 17.23 -23.58
CA GLN A 174 -23.52 16.42 -23.01
C GLN A 174 -23.93 15.27 -23.95
N GLN A 175 -23.95 15.50 -25.27
CA GLN A 175 -24.16 14.42 -26.25
C GLN A 175 -23.02 13.39 -26.18
N PHE A 176 -21.76 13.84 -26.10
CA PHE A 176 -20.60 12.97 -25.94
C PHE A 176 -20.61 12.19 -24.62
N GLU A 177 -21.09 12.81 -23.54
CA GLU A 177 -21.28 12.13 -22.24
C GLU A 177 -22.34 11.04 -22.34
N ALA A 178 -23.46 11.30 -23.01
CA ALA A 178 -24.49 10.29 -23.27
C ALA A 178 -23.99 9.13 -24.14
N MET A 179 -22.99 9.36 -24.99
CA MET A 179 -22.32 8.34 -25.80
C MET A 179 -21.18 7.63 -25.05
N GLY A 180 -20.83 8.04 -23.83
CA GLY A 180 -19.72 7.48 -23.06
C GLY A 180 -18.32 7.88 -23.55
N VAL A 181 -18.21 8.85 -24.47
CA VAL A 181 -16.92 9.31 -25.03
C VAL A 181 -16.36 10.55 -24.33
N ALA A 182 -17.16 11.17 -23.45
CA ALA A 182 -16.72 12.23 -22.54
C ALA A 182 -17.31 12.02 -21.15
N LEU A 183 -16.67 12.59 -20.13
CA LEU A 183 -17.20 12.65 -18.77
C LEU A 183 -16.99 14.05 -18.22
N GLN A 184 -17.92 14.52 -17.39
CA GLN A 184 -17.65 15.67 -16.54
C GLN A 184 -16.43 15.42 -15.67
N ARG A 185 -15.56 16.41 -15.56
CA ARG A 185 -14.26 16.27 -14.88
C ARG A 185 -14.41 15.88 -13.41
N ASP A 186 -15.38 16.46 -12.71
CA ASP A 186 -15.61 16.10 -11.30
C ASP A 186 -16.02 14.63 -11.13
N VAL A 187 -16.83 14.11 -12.06
CA VAL A 187 -17.25 12.69 -12.05
C VAL A 187 -16.05 11.79 -12.24
N TYR A 188 -15.19 12.13 -13.21
CA TYR A 188 -13.95 11.40 -13.47
C TYR A 188 -13.00 11.44 -12.25
N ASP A 189 -12.67 12.63 -11.74
CA ASP A 189 -11.72 12.83 -10.64
C ASP A 189 -12.18 12.10 -9.35
N LEU A 190 -13.46 12.18 -9.01
CA LEU A 190 -14.01 11.54 -7.80
C LEU A 190 -14.14 10.02 -7.96
N ALA A 191 -14.51 9.52 -9.14
CA ALA A 191 -14.56 8.08 -9.39
C ALA A 191 -13.16 7.46 -9.30
N GLN A 192 -12.15 8.10 -9.89
CA GLN A 192 -10.75 7.66 -9.76
C GLN A 192 -10.24 7.76 -8.34
N THR A 193 -10.63 8.80 -7.60
CA THR A 193 -10.31 8.93 -6.17
C THR A 193 -10.87 7.76 -5.36
N ARG A 194 -12.13 7.37 -5.58
CA ARG A 194 -12.74 6.19 -4.95
C ARG A 194 -11.97 4.92 -5.25
N VAL A 195 -11.74 4.61 -6.52
CA VAL A 195 -11.07 3.38 -6.94
C VAL A 195 -9.66 3.29 -6.36
N ASN A 196 -8.85 4.35 -6.50
CA ASN A 196 -7.49 4.38 -5.96
C ASN A 196 -7.47 4.29 -4.43
N LYS A 197 -8.43 4.91 -3.73
CA LYS A 197 -8.53 4.82 -2.27
C LYS A 197 -8.83 3.39 -1.80
N LEU A 198 -9.77 2.70 -2.46
CA LEU A 198 -10.11 1.32 -2.12
C LEU A 198 -8.92 0.39 -2.37
N LEU A 199 -8.34 0.45 -3.57
CA LEU A 199 -7.20 -0.38 -3.96
C LEU A 199 -5.97 -0.13 -3.09
N SER A 200 -5.61 1.12 -2.81
CA SER A 200 -4.47 1.44 -1.95
C SER A 200 -4.68 0.97 -0.51
N SER A 201 -5.90 1.06 0.02
CA SER A 201 -6.20 0.59 1.38
C SER A 201 -6.10 -0.93 1.49
N LEU A 202 -6.67 -1.66 0.53
CA LEU A 202 -6.51 -3.12 0.42
C LEU A 202 -5.03 -3.50 0.32
N ALA A 203 -4.25 -2.77 -0.49
CA ALA A 203 -2.83 -3.01 -0.64
C ALA A 203 -2.04 -2.81 0.66
N LEU A 204 -2.37 -1.79 1.46
CA LEU A 204 -1.73 -1.54 2.76
C LEU A 204 -2.04 -2.66 3.77
N TRP A 205 -3.27 -3.17 3.83
CA TRP A 205 -3.61 -4.29 4.70
C TRP A 205 -2.94 -5.60 4.26
N ALA A 206 -2.82 -5.83 2.95
CA ALA A 206 -2.04 -6.94 2.41
C ALA A 206 -0.57 -6.85 2.83
N ASP A 207 0.04 -5.66 2.74
CA ASP A 207 1.42 -5.43 3.18
C ASP A 207 1.61 -5.62 4.68
N LEU A 208 0.65 -5.19 5.50
CA LEU A 208 0.67 -5.45 6.94
C LEU A 208 0.66 -6.95 7.24
N TYR A 209 -0.21 -7.72 6.56
CA TYR A 209 -0.22 -9.17 6.70
C TYR A 209 1.11 -9.80 6.28
N ARG A 210 1.64 -9.46 5.11
CA ARG A 210 2.92 -10.00 4.60
C ARG A 210 4.05 -9.73 5.58
N THR A 211 4.18 -8.49 6.03
CA THR A 211 5.31 -8.08 6.88
C THR A 211 5.18 -8.56 8.32
N LYS A 212 3.99 -8.53 8.92
CA LYS A 212 3.80 -8.86 10.34
C LYS A 212 3.49 -10.32 10.60
N ILE A 213 2.74 -10.96 9.70
CA ILE A 213 2.29 -12.34 9.88
C ILE A 213 3.25 -13.28 9.17
N LEU A 214 3.55 -13.02 7.90
CA LEU A 214 4.43 -13.91 7.12
C LEU A 214 5.92 -13.58 7.28
N ARG A 215 6.26 -12.40 7.82
CA ARG A 215 7.65 -11.89 7.86
C ARG A 215 8.31 -11.85 6.48
N LEU A 216 7.50 -11.55 5.45
CA LEU A 216 7.94 -11.33 4.08
C LEU A 216 7.97 -9.83 3.79
N ASP A 217 9.10 -9.34 3.30
CA ASP A 217 9.43 -7.92 3.13
C ASP A 217 10.01 -7.60 1.73
N ASN A 218 10.03 -8.60 0.86
CA ASN A 218 10.60 -8.52 -0.48
C ASN A 218 9.64 -7.95 -1.53
N PHE A 219 8.35 -7.89 -1.22
CA PHE A 219 7.30 -7.39 -2.12
C PHE A 219 6.25 -6.61 -1.33
N PHE A 220 5.94 -5.41 -1.86
CA PHE A 220 4.91 -4.51 -1.37
C PHE A 220 3.80 -4.37 -2.41
N VAL A 221 2.61 -4.81 -2.06
CA VAL A 221 1.38 -4.62 -2.84
C VAL A 221 1.12 -3.12 -3.03
N SER A 222 1.41 -2.31 -2.02
CA SER A 222 1.25 -0.84 -2.05
C SER A 222 2.39 -0.10 -2.77
N SER A 223 3.35 -0.81 -3.38
CA SER A 223 4.44 -0.20 -4.16
C SER A 223 4.01 0.88 -5.18
N PRO A 224 2.84 0.79 -5.84
CA PRO A 224 2.41 1.82 -6.79
C PRO A 224 2.19 3.20 -6.14
N CYS A 225 1.86 3.28 -4.83
CA CYS A 225 1.73 4.54 -4.08
C CYS A 225 2.98 5.43 -4.18
N VAL A 226 4.15 4.80 -4.25
CA VAL A 226 5.44 5.51 -4.20
C VAL A 226 6.06 5.67 -5.58
N GLY A 227 5.77 4.71 -6.47
CA GLY A 227 6.31 4.69 -7.82
C GLY A 227 7.83 4.48 -7.85
N CYS A 228 8.37 4.45 -9.07
CA CYS A 228 9.80 4.32 -9.27
C CYS A 228 10.53 5.55 -8.73
N ALA A 229 11.53 5.34 -7.88
CA ALA A 229 12.33 6.43 -7.30
C ALA A 229 13.05 7.29 -8.36
N ASN A 230 13.31 6.74 -9.55
CA ASN A 230 13.92 7.47 -10.67
C ASN A 230 12.87 8.15 -11.57
N CYS A 231 11.96 7.38 -12.17
CA CYS A 231 11.05 7.88 -13.22
C CYS A 231 9.59 8.06 -12.78
N ARG A 232 9.29 7.83 -11.50
CA ARG A 232 7.97 7.99 -10.87
C ARG A 232 6.83 7.14 -11.42
N ARG A 233 7.10 6.23 -12.36
CA ARG A 233 6.08 5.27 -12.85
C ARG A 233 5.59 4.36 -11.72
N PRO A 234 4.28 4.08 -11.63
CA PRO A 234 3.73 3.20 -10.60
C PRO A 234 4.10 1.72 -10.81
N ASP A 235 4.56 1.37 -12.00
CA ASP A 235 4.84 0.02 -12.46
C ASP A 235 6.12 -0.07 -13.32
N SER A 236 6.48 -1.30 -13.71
CA SER A 236 7.48 -1.53 -14.74
C SER A 236 6.94 -1.33 -16.15
N ARG A 237 7.83 -1.23 -17.15
CA ARG A 237 7.43 -1.16 -18.57
C ARG A 237 6.57 -2.35 -19.02
N ASN A 238 6.70 -3.50 -18.37
CA ASN A 238 5.99 -4.72 -18.70
C ASN A 238 4.79 -4.95 -17.75
N GLY A 239 4.38 -3.93 -16.99
CA GLY A 239 3.34 -4.07 -15.96
C GLY A 239 3.76 -4.91 -14.74
N SER A 240 5.00 -5.41 -14.69
CA SER A 240 5.53 -6.10 -13.51
C SER A 240 5.75 -5.14 -12.35
N GLU A 241 5.85 -5.71 -11.15
CA GLU A 241 6.12 -4.99 -9.91
C GLU A 241 7.40 -4.15 -9.93
N LEU A 242 7.39 -3.08 -9.14
CA LEU A 242 8.59 -2.34 -8.84
C LEU A 242 9.46 -3.15 -7.87
N ARG A 243 10.76 -3.18 -8.11
CA ARG A 243 11.72 -3.92 -7.29
C ARG A 243 12.36 -3.01 -6.26
N GLY A 244 12.42 -3.47 -5.00
CA GLY A 244 13.17 -2.78 -3.95
C GLY A 244 14.68 -2.80 -4.22
N CYS A 245 15.39 -1.79 -3.72
CA CYS A 245 16.85 -1.86 -3.66
C CYS A 245 17.30 -2.97 -2.69
N PRO A 246 18.17 -3.90 -3.11
CA PRO A 246 18.57 -5.07 -2.31
C PRO A 246 19.47 -4.73 -1.12
N GLY A 247 20.08 -3.54 -1.06
CA GLY A 247 20.79 -3.07 0.14
C GLY A 247 19.85 -2.39 1.14
N CYS A 248 18.69 -1.95 0.68
CA CYS A 248 17.77 -1.09 1.42
C CYS A 248 16.60 -1.86 2.04
N VAL A 249 16.73 -3.19 2.07
CA VAL A 249 15.67 -4.13 2.43
C VAL A 249 15.01 -3.67 3.74
N ASN A 250 13.68 -3.72 3.76
CA ASN A 250 12.81 -3.59 4.93
C ASN A 250 12.41 -2.19 5.38
N ARG A 251 13.10 -1.12 4.96
CA ARG A 251 12.80 0.22 5.52
C ARG A 251 12.77 1.37 4.52
N THR A 252 13.13 1.12 3.27
CA THR A 252 13.14 2.18 2.26
C THR A 252 12.29 1.81 1.07
N VAL A 253 11.28 2.65 0.84
CA VAL A 253 10.37 2.58 -0.31
C VAL A 253 11.06 3.02 -1.61
N ARG A 254 12.37 2.77 -1.76
CA ARG A 254 13.09 3.03 -3.00
C ARG A 254 12.87 1.86 -3.92
N LEU A 255 11.83 2.02 -4.73
CA LEU A 255 11.35 1.04 -5.67
C LEU A 255 11.77 1.43 -7.09
N TYR A 256 12.05 0.45 -7.93
CA TYR A 256 12.55 0.69 -9.28
C TYR A 256 11.81 -0.15 -10.31
N CYS A 257 11.42 0.48 -11.40
CA CYS A 257 10.78 -0.18 -12.53
C CYS A 257 11.77 -0.99 -13.39
N SER A 258 13.08 -0.72 -13.26
CA SER A 258 14.14 -1.39 -14.00
C SER A 258 15.52 -1.23 -13.35
N LYS A 259 16.50 -2.06 -13.75
CA LYS A 259 17.89 -1.93 -13.30
C LYS A 259 18.54 -0.63 -13.79
N GLU A 260 18.13 -0.12 -14.95
CA GLU A 260 18.61 1.15 -15.50
C GLU A 260 18.16 2.32 -14.61
N CYS A 261 16.87 2.35 -14.22
CA CYS A 261 16.35 3.34 -13.28
C CYS A 261 17.04 3.25 -11.92
N GLN A 262 17.31 2.03 -11.43
CA GLN A 262 18.07 1.84 -10.21
C GLN A 262 19.48 2.41 -10.33
N ARG A 263 20.23 2.09 -11.39
CA ARG A 263 21.60 2.59 -11.62
C ARG A 263 21.64 4.11 -11.73
N ALA A 264 20.70 4.71 -12.48
CA ALA A 264 20.60 6.15 -12.64
C ALA A 264 20.39 6.88 -11.30
N HIS A 265 19.47 6.36 -10.48
CA HIS A 265 19.20 6.92 -9.15
C HIS A 265 20.23 6.50 -8.08
N TYR A 266 21.04 5.46 -8.32
CA TYR A 266 21.98 4.95 -7.33
C TYR A 266 23.01 5.99 -6.90
N ALA A 267 23.44 6.86 -7.82
CA ALA A 267 24.40 7.93 -7.53
C ALA A 267 23.96 8.85 -6.38
N THR A 268 22.67 9.19 -6.31
CA THR A 268 22.11 10.01 -5.22
C THR A 268 21.64 9.17 -4.03
N HIS A 269 21.26 7.92 -4.28
CA HIS A 269 20.75 7.00 -3.26
C HIS A 269 21.83 6.33 -2.40
N VAL A 270 23.03 6.06 -2.93
CA VAL A 270 24.05 5.20 -2.31
C VAL A 270 24.42 5.63 -0.88
N ARG A 271 24.49 6.94 -0.62
CA ARG A 271 24.81 7.47 0.71
C ARG A 271 23.73 7.12 1.73
N GLU A 272 22.46 7.29 1.35
CA GLU A 272 21.32 6.93 2.20
C GLU A 272 21.26 5.41 2.39
N CYS A 273 21.49 4.65 1.32
CA CYS A 273 21.50 3.18 1.33
C CYS A 273 22.55 2.65 2.32
N LYS A 274 23.82 3.07 2.20
CA LYS A 274 24.91 2.66 3.10
C LYS A 274 24.60 3.00 4.56
N ARG A 275 24.19 4.24 4.85
CA ARG A 275 23.83 4.66 6.21
C ARG A 275 22.74 3.77 6.83
N ARG A 276 21.75 3.35 6.04
CA ARG A 276 20.67 2.48 6.51
C ARG A 276 21.12 1.04 6.71
N VAL A 277 21.97 0.52 5.82
CA VAL A 277 22.62 -0.79 6.01
C VAL A 277 23.43 -0.78 7.30
N GLU A 278 24.27 0.24 7.49
CA GLU A 278 25.05 0.44 8.71
C GLU A 278 24.13 0.52 9.93
N ALA A 279 23.07 1.32 9.90
CA ALA A 279 22.09 1.41 10.99
C ALA A 279 21.33 0.10 11.26
N ALA A 280 21.04 -0.70 10.24
CA ALA A 280 20.44 -2.02 10.40
C ALA A 280 21.42 -3.06 10.95
N ASN A 281 22.73 -2.81 10.79
CA ASN A 281 23.80 -3.60 11.37
C ASN A 281 24.23 -3.10 12.75
N ILE A 282 23.97 -1.84 13.11
CA ILE A 282 24.18 -1.32 14.47
C ILE A 282 23.33 -2.15 15.45
N GLY A 283 24.00 -2.98 16.24
CA GLY A 283 23.38 -3.91 17.19
C GLY A 283 23.32 -5.38 16.73
N LYS A 284 23.68 -5.69 15.48
CA LYS A 284 24.09 -7.06 15.12
C LYS A 284 25.54 -7.19 15.54
N ALA A 285 25.82 -8.01 16.55
CA ALA A 285 27.20 -8.21 16.98
C ALA A 285 27.98 -8.86 15.82
N ASP A 286 28.87 -8.11 15.19
CA ASP A 286 29.84 -8.61 14.21
C ASP A 286 31.06 -9.25 14.90
N ALA A 287 30.99 -9.33 16.23
CA ALA A 287 32.02 -9.86 17.10
C ALA A 287 31.37 -10.71 18.20
N CYS A 288 32.14 -11.65 18.74
CA CYS A 288 31.74 -12.43 19.89
C CYS A 288 31.46 -11.49 21.07
N GLN A 289 30.31 -11.66 21.71
CA GLN A 289 29.89 -10.83 22.84
C GLN A 289 30.81 -10.95 24.08
N VAL A 290 31.63 -12.00 24.15
CA VAL A 290 32.53 -12.24 25.29
C VAL A 290 33.95 -11.78 24.99
N CYS A 291 34.57 -12.28 23.91
CA CYS A 291 35.97 -11.98 23.60
C CYS A 291 36.17 -10.88 22.56
N GLY A 292 35.13 -10.51 21.81
CA GLY A 292 35.24 -9.52 20.72
C GLY A 292 35.73 -10.08 19.39
N ASP A 293 36.00 -11.39 19.26
CA ASP A 293 36.49 -11.97 18.01
C ASP A 293 35.45 -11.90 16.89
N PRO A 294 35.83 -11.51 15.67
CA PRO A 294 34.90 -11.36 14.55
C PRO A 294 34.44 -12.68 13.93
N GLU A 295 35.17 -13.77 14.19
CA GLU A 295 34.96 -15.10 13.59
C GLU A 295 34.79 -16.18 14.67
N SER A 296 34.22 -17.32 14.29
CA SER A 296 34.18 -18.49 15.16
C SER A 296 35.57 -19.12 15.32
N GLU A 297 35.74 -19.92 16.37
CA GLU A 297 36.97 -20.70 16.61
C GLU A 297 37.32 -21.62 15.42
N GLU A 298 36.34 -21.95 14.58
CA GLU A 298 36.48 -22.79 13.38
C GLU A 298 36.66 -21.96 12.08
N GLY A 299 36.84 -20.64 12.18
CA GLY A 299 36.95 -19.75 11.01
C GLY A 299 35.62 -19.55 10.26
N GLY A 300 34.50 -19.80 10.92
CA GLY A 300 33.14 -19.68 10.37
C GLY A 300 32.33 -18.53 10.98
N PRO A 301 31.04 -18.40 10.64
CA PRO A 301 30.17 -17.40 11.24
C PRO A 301 29.98 -17.66 12.74
N LEU A 302 29.91 -16.58 13.54
CA LEU A 302 29.66 -16.67 14.98
C LEU A 302 28.36 -17.42 15.29
N ARG A 303 28.40 -18.28 16.31
CA ARG A 303 27.29 -19.11 16.78
C ARG A 303 26.30 -18.27 17.58
N ARG A 304 25.00 -18.58 17.46
CA ARG A 304 23.92 -17.94 18.25
C ARG A 304 23.58 -18.78 19.46
N CYS A 305 23.02 -18.17 20.50
CA CYS A 305 22.47 -18.92 21.63
C CYS A 305 21.29 -19.80 21.17
N GLY A 306 21.42 -21.13 21.26
CA GLY A 306 20.33 -22.05 20.87
C GLY A 306 19.05 -21.94 21.68
N GLY A 307 19.08 -21.26 22.85
CA GLY A 307 17.91 -21.04 23.70
C GLY A 307 17.04 -19.86 23.27
N CYS A 308 17.63 -18.67 23.08
CA CYS A 308 16.89 -17.46 22.70
C CYS A 308 16.95 -17.15 21.20
N ASN A 309 17.89 -17.75 20.47
CA ASN A 309 18.19 -17.50 19.06
C ASN A 309 18.30 -16.00 18.69
N ASN A 310 18.69 -15.15 19.66
CA ASN A 310 18.79 -13.71 19.48
C ASN A 310 19.98 -13.37 18.57
N GLU A 311 19.73 -12.66 17.45
CA GLU A 311 20.76 -12.30 16.47
C GLU A 311 21.82 -11.33 17.01
N GLN A 312 21.52 -10.64 18.10
CA GLN A 312 22.43 -9.70 18.76
C GLN A 312 23.43 -10.40 19.68
N VAL A 313 23.15 -11.65 20.04
CA VAL A 313 23.94 -12.44 20.99
C VAL A 313 24.65 -13.54 20.23
N LYS A 314 25.92 -13.28 19.88
CA LYS A 314 26.76 -14.20 19.12
C LYS A 314 28.05 -14.54 19.86
N TYR A 315 28.54 -15.75 19.62
CA TYR A 315 29.71 -16.32 20.28
C TYR A 315 30.65 -16.96 19.27
N CYS A 316 31.96 -16.78 19.46
CA CYS A 316 32.95 -17.45 18.60
C CYS A 316 32.99 -18.96 18.84
N GLY A 317 32.61 -19.41 20.03
CA GLY A 317 32.61 -20.82 20.41
C GLY A 317 31.73 -21.12 21.62
N THR A 318 31.69 -22.39 21.99
CA THR A 318 30.90 -22.89 23.11
C THR A 318 31.39 -22.34 24.44
N GLU A 319 32.70 -22.08 24.59
CA GLU A 319 33.26 -21.53 25.83
C GLU A 319 32.81 -20.09 26.06
N CYS A 320 32.87 -19.22 25.04
CA CYS A 320 32.30 -17.87 25.11
C CYS A 320 30.79 -17.88 25.37
N GLN A 321 30.04 -18.84 24.81
CA GLN A 321 28.62 -18.99 25.12
C GLN A 321 28.39 -19.34 26.60
N LYS A 322 29.15 -20.29 27.16
CA LYS A 322 29.07 -20.66 28.58
C LYS A 322 29.45 -19.50 29.50
N ALA A 323 30.50 -18.76 29.16
CA ALA A 323 30.95 -17.59 29.92
C ALA A 323 29.85 -16.51 29.98
N ALA A 324 29.26 -16.15 28.83
CA ALA A 324 28.13 -15.22 28.79
C ALA A 324 26.91 -15.74 29.57
N TRP A 325 26.64 -17.05 29.49
CA TRP A 325 25.54 -17.69 30.22
C TRP A 325 25.68 -17.48 31.74
N GLN A 326 26.88 -17.71 32.27
CA GLN A 326 27.19 -17.50 33.69
C GLN A 326 27.22 -16.01 34.08
N ALA A 327 27.70 -15.14 33.19
CA ALA A 327 27.80 -13.70 33.41
C ALA A 327 26.45 -12.96 33.45
N GLY A 328 25.34 -13.65 33.21
CA GLY A 328 24.00 -13.08 33.38
C GLY A 328 23.06 -13.32 32.21
N HIS A 329 23.55 -13.77 31.05
CA HIS A 329 22.69 -14.03 29.88
C HIS A 329 21.58 -15.04 30.21
N LYS A 330 21.80 -15.96 31.17
CA LYS A 330 20.76 -16.87 31.66
C LYS A 330 19.48 -16.16 32.12
N LYS A 331 19.58 -14.96 32.71
CA LYS A 331 18.43 -14.18 33.20
C LYS A 331 17.67 -13.52 32.05
N ASP A 332 18.38 -13.10 31.01
CA ASP A 332 17.83 -12.37 29.87
C ASP A 332 17.43 -13.29 28.71
N CYS A 333 17.86 -14.56 28.74
CA CYS A 333 17.55 -15.57 27.74
C CYS A 333 16.07 -15.98 27.83
N LYS A 334 15.21 -15.19 27.17
CA LYS A 334 13.82 -15.57 26.90
C LYS A 334 13.84 -16.65 25.82
N ARG A 335 13.40 -17.86 26.15
CA ARG A 335 13.21 -18.92 25.16
C ARG A 335 12.21 -18.41 24.12
N GLY A 336 12.67 -18.33 22.86
CA GLY A 336 11.86 -17.97 21.72
C GLY A 336 11.00 -19.14 21.25
#